data_AF-A0A0D3LAX8-F1
#
_entry.id   AF-A0A0D3LAX8-F1
#
_cell.length_a   1.000
_cell.length_b   1.000
_cell.length_c   1.000
_cell.angle_alpha   90.00
_cell.angle_beta   90.00
_cell.angle_gamma   90.00
#
_symmetry.space_group_name_H-M   'P 1'
#
loop_
_entity.id
_entity.type
_entity.pdbx_description
1 polymer ?
#
loop_
_entity_poly.entity_id
_entity_poly.type
_entity_poly.pdbx_seq_one_letter_code
_entity_poly.pdbx_strand_id
1 'polypeptide(L)'
;MKAFPILLLYFIAPNFNVHGQEKDSVDQYVIFEIADTGAEPVGGMEAIYRWISDNISHEITKSADTTSCVALRDGKVYVRHVIDEQGRLIDPKIEIGIGEPYDSEALRLVTEMPIMWIPATKDGQNVKVRSTTVISFCTKRDHGTKRRRKKNEP
;
A
#
# COMPACT_ATOMS: atom_id res chain seq x y z
N MET A 1 41.15 -58.48 23.99
CA MET A 1 39.79 -58.18 24.49
C MET A 1 39.82 -56.88 25.28
N LYS A 2 39.22 -55.81 24.75
CA LYS A 2 38.42 -54.81 25.46
C LYS A 2 37.92 -53.79 24.43
N ALA A 3 36.63 -53.49 24.55
CA ALA A 3 35.79 -52.87 23.54
C ALA A 3 35.74 -51.33 23.65
N PHE A 4 35.31 -50.72 22.55
CA PHE A 4 34.80 -49.35 22.31
C PHE A 4 33.90 -48.80 23.46
N PRO A 5 33.69 -47.46 23.64
CA PRO A 5 33.33 -46.55 22.54
C PRO A 5 33.87 -45.10 22.56
N ILE A 6 33.92 -44.55 21.35
CA ILE A 6 34.01 -43.12 21.03
C ILE A 6 32.63 -42.51 21.33
N LEU A 7 32.56 -41.59 22.30
CA LEU A 7 31.33 -40.86 22.65
C LEU A 7 31.35 -39.44 22.08
N LEU A 8 30.21 -39.09 21.50
CA LEU A 8 29.80 -37.89 20.78
C LEU A 8 30.18 -36.52 21.37
N LEU A 9 30.59 -35.63 20.44
CA LEU A 9 29.99 -34.32 20.11
C LEU A 9 29.11 -33.63 21.17
N TYR A 10 29.52 -32.43 21.58
CA TYR A 10 28.58 -31.33 21.83
C TYR A 10 29.03 -30.06 21.09
N PHE A 11 28.11 -29.60 20.24
CA PHE A 11 28.12 -28.42 19.40
C PHE A 11 28.35 -27.13 20.20
N ILE A 12 29.28 -26.28 19.75
CA ILE A 12 29.09 -24.82 19.80
C ILE A 12 29.53 -24.27 18.44
N ALA A 13 28.59 -24.26 17.50
CA ALA A 13 28.68 -23.40 16.34
C ALA A 13 28.49 -21.95 16.84
N PRO A 14 29.44 -21.02 16.67
CA PRO A 14 29.07 -19.63 16.70
C PRO A 14 28.13 -19.41 15.51
N ASN A 15 26.91 -19.00 15.84
CA ASN A 15 25.83 -18.72 14.94
C ASN A 15 26.33 -18.07 13.64
N PHE A 16 26.02 -18.77 12.56
CA PHE A 16 26.02 -18.27 11.20
C PHE A 16 25.16 -16.99 11.17
N ASN A 17 25.74 -15.83 11.42
CA ASN A 17 25.21 -14.60 10.86
C ASN A 17 25.89 -14.41 9.51
N VAL A 18 25.55 -15.32 8.59
CA VAL A 18 25.45 -14.97 7.18
C VAL A 18 24.50 -13.79 7.17
N HIS A 19 25.06 -12.58 7.13
CA HIS A 19 24.38 -11.46 6.50
C HIS A 19 24.35 -11.83 5.02
N GLY A 20 23.44 -12.75 4.68
CA GLY A 20 22.85 -12.77 3.37
C GLY A 20 22.23 -11.40 3.28
N GLN A 21 22.93 -10.48 2.61
CA GLN A 21 22.24 -9.36 2.04
C GLN A 21 21.22 -10.01 1.11
N GLU A 22 19.97 -9.98 1.56
CA GLU A 22 18.80 -10.16 0.74
C GLU A 22 19.07 -9.32 -0.50
N LYS A 23 19.33 -10.05 -1.59
CA LYS A 23 19.58 -9.46 -2.88
C LYS A 23 18.24 -8.89 -3.28
N ASP A 24 18.00 -7.64 -2.91
CA ASP A 24 16.95 -6.79 -3.46
C ASP A 24 17.25 -6.64 -4.95
N SER A 25 17.01 -7.70 -5.72
CA SER A 25 16.85 -7.62 -7.15
C SER A 25 15.54 -6.89 -7.37
N VAL A 26 15.62 -5.56 -7.28
CA VAL A 26 14.73 -4.68 -8.02
C VAL A 26 15.04 -5.01 -9.48
N ASP A 27 14.40 -6.05 -9.99
CA ASP A 27 14.27 -6.29 -11.41
C ASP A 27 13.86 -4.93 -12.01
N GLN A 28 14.72 -4.42 -12.87
CA GLN A 28 14.54 -3.14 -13.53
C GLN A 28 13.40 -3.30 -14.55
N TYR A 29 12.16 -3.40 -14.07
CA TYR A 29 10.98 -3.46 -14.90
C TYR A 29 10.79 -2.08 -15.54
N VAL A 30 10.67 -2.05 -16.87
CA VAL A 30 10.23 -0.85 -17.59
C VAL A 30 8.74 -0.69 -17.28
N ILE A 31 8.43 0.19 -16.32
CA ILE A 31 7.05 0.55 -16.00
C ILE A 31 6.57 1.49 -17.08
N PHE A 32 5.58 1.08 -17.87
CA PHE A 32 5.02 1.93 -18.91
C PHE A 32 4.04 2.91 -18.29
N GLU A 33 4.24 4.20 -18.54
CA GLU A 33 3.25 5.24 -18.21
C GLU A 33 2.22 5.42 -19.34
N ILE A 34 2.56 4.96 -20.55
CA ILE A 34 1.71 5.04 -21.74
C ILE A 34 1.61 3.63 -22.35
N ALA A 35 0.47 2.99 -22.09
CA ALA A 35 0.05 1.74 -22.71
C ALA A 35 -1.01 2.01 -23.79
N ASP A 36 -1.15 1.11 -24.76
CA ASP A 36 -2.16 1.22 -25.82
C ASP A 36 -3.57 0.99 -25.25
N THR A 37 -3.67 0.12 -24.24
CA THR A 37 -4.87 -0.09 -23.42
C THR A 37 -4.46 -0.10 -21.96
N GLY A 38 -5.18 0.68 -21.13
CA GLY A 38 -4.93 0.76 -19.70
C GLY A 38 -5.36 -0.50 -18.95
N ALA A 39 -4.88 -0.66 -17.72
CA ALA A 39 -5.37 -1.73 -16.85
C ALA A 39 -6.78 -1.40 -16.35
N GLU A 40 -7.66 -2.40 -16.36
CA GLU A 40 -9.05 -2.26 -15.90
C GLU A 40 -9.34 -3.27 -14.79
N PRO A 41 -9.97 -2.87 -13.68
CA PRO A 41 -10.33 -3.83 -12.64
C PRO A 41 -11.43 -4.77 -13.13
N VAL A 42 -11.34 -6.06 -12.78
CA VAL A 42 -12.40 -7.02 -13.10
C VAL A 42 -13.68 -6.61 -12.37
N GLY A 43 -14.78 -6.46 -13.11
CA GLY A 43 -16.03 -5.90 -12.59
C GLY A 43 -16.08 -4.37 -12.60
N GLY A 44 -15.09 -3.71 -13.20
CA GLY A 44 -15.03 -2.27 -13.36
C GLY A 44 -14.80 -1.52 -12.04
N MET A 45 -14.84 -0.19 -12.13
CA MET A 45 -14.62 0.68 -10.96
C MET A 45 -15.65 0.46 -9.84
N GLU A 46 -16.85 -0.04 -10.17
CA GLU A 46 -17.85 -0.38 -9.16
C GLU A 46 -17.38 -1.45 -8.19
N ALA A 47 -16.64 -2.45 -8.65
CA ALA A 47 -16.11 -3.50 -7.78
C ALA A 47 -15.17 -2.90 -6.72
N ILE A 48 -14.32 -1.96 -7.13
CA ILE A 48 -13.43 -1.22 -6.23
C ILE A 48 -14.25 -0.40 -5.23
N TYR A 49 -15.24 0.36 -5.69
CA TYR A 49 -16.05 1.19 -4.81
C TYR A 49 -16.83 0.39 -3.78
N ARG A 50 -17.40 -0.75 -4.18
CA ARG A 50 -18.11 -1.67 -3.26
C ARG A 50 -17.14 -2.24 -2.22
N TRP A 51 -16.00 -2.77 -2.67
CA TRP A 51 -14.97 -3.28 -1.77
C TRP A 51 -14.55 -2.25 -0.72
N ILE A 52 -14.22 -1.03 -1.16
CA ILE A 52 -13.82 0.06 -0.24
C ILE A 52 -14.95 0.38 0.74
N SER A 53 -16.18 0.54 0.24
CA SER A 53 -17.34 0.88 1.07
C SER A 53 -17.62 -0.18 2.14
N ASP A 54 -17.43 -1.46 1.81
CA ASP A 54 -17.73 -2.58 2.71
C ASP A 54 -16.61 -2.84 3.74
N ASN A 55 -15.38 -2.40 3.46
CA ASN A 55 -14.20 -2.73 4.26
C ASN A 55 -13.54 -1.53 4.94
N ILE A 56 -13.97 -0.31 4.65
CA ILE A 56 -13.46 0.89 5.32
C ILE A 56 -13.84 0.86 6.80
N SER A 57 -12.87 1.10 7.69
CA SER A 57 -13.10 1.09 9.12
C SER A 57 -14.07 2.19 9.54
N HIS A 58 -15.18 1.78 10.16
CA HIS A 58 -16.20 2.68 10.69
C HIS A 58 -15.65 3.71 11.70
N GLU A 59 -14.54 3.43 12.38
CA GLU A 59 -13.91 4.36 13.34
C GLU A 59 -13.35 5.60 12.62
N ILE A 60 -12.74 5.39 11.46
CA ILE A 60 -12.18 6.45 10.62
C ILE A 60 -13.31 7.32 10.04
N THR A 61 -14.43 6.69 9.66
CA THR A 61 -15.60 7.37 9.08
C THR A 61 -16.43 8.18 10.11
N LYS A 62 -16.50 7.73 11.37
CA LYS A 62 -17.28 8.40 12.45
C LYS A 62 -16.70 9.73 12.91
N SER A 63 -15.42 10.00 12.62
CA SER A 63 -14.77 11.25 13.00
C SER A 63 -15.37 12.49 12.28
N ALA A 64 -16.16 12.30 11.23
CA ALA A 64 -16.84 13.35 10.47
C ALA A 64 -18.20 13.74 11.08
N ASP A 65 -18.44 15.03 11.31
CA ASP A 65 -19.80 15.53 11.53
C ASP A 65 -20.49 15.48 10.18
N THR A 66 -21.59 14.75 10.09
CA THR A 66 -22.34 14.54 8.84
C THR A 66 -22.73 15.87 8.17
N THR A 67 -22.83 16.97 8.94
CA THR A 67 -23.13 18.33 8.47
C THR A 67 -21.96 19.03 7.77
N SER A 68 -20.71 18.57 7.97
CA SER A 68 -19.48 19.13 7.37
C SER A 68 -18.76 18.13 6.45
N CYS A 69 -19.43 17.05 6.02
CA CYS A 69 -18.97 16.10 5.01
C CYS A 69 -18.90 16.73 3.61
N VAL A 70 -18.18 17.83 3.48
CA VAL A 70 -17.78 18.29 2.16
C VAL A 70 -16.53 17.48 1.84
N ALA A 71 -16.68 16.46 1.00
CA ALA A 71 -15.59 15.76 0.33
C ALA A 71 -14.83 16.75 -0.56
N LEU A 72 -14.18 17.72 0.08
CA LEU A 72 -13.34 18.71 -0.57
C LEU A 72 -12.09 18.00 -1.07
N ARG A 73 -11.37 18.70 -1.95
CA ARG A 73 -10.12 18.26 -2.58
C ARG A 73 -9.10 17.68 -1.58
N ASP A 74 -9.24 17.99 -0.30
CA ASP A 74 -8.32 17.68 0.80
C ASP A 74 -8.62 16.36 1.54
N GLY A 75 -9.71 15.65 1.21
CA GLY A 75 -10.07 14.36 1.85
C GLY A 75 -9.64 13.13 1.04
N LYS A 76 -8.69 13.27 0.12
CA LYS A 76 -8.33 12.22 -0.84
C LYS A 76 -6.92 11.69 -0.61
N VAL A 77 -6.81 10.40 -0.38
CA VAL A 77 -5.52 9.69 -0.34
C VAL A 77 -5.31 8.99 -1.68
N TYR A 78 -4.16 9.25 -2.29
CA TYR A 78 -3.76 8.68 -3.58
C TYR A 78 -2.76 7.56 -3.30
N VAL A 79 -3.16 6.33 -3.61
CA VAL A 79 -2.34 5.14 -3.45
C VAL A 79 -1.87 4.72 -4.85
N ARG A 80 -0.59 4.91 -5.11
CA ARG A 80 0.05 4.45 -6.34
C ARG A 80 0.40 2.97 -6.18
N HIS A 81 0.18 2.21 -7.23
CA HIS A 81 0.55 0.80 -7.31
C HIS A 81 0.95 0.45 -8.75
N VAL A 82 1.39 -0.79 -8.94
CA VAL A 82 1.70 -1.35 -10.25
C VAL A 82 0.74 -2.50 -10.50
N ILE A 83 0.14 -2.53 -11.67
CA ILE A 83 -0.55 -3.72 -12.17
C ILE A 83 0.45 -4.50 -13.01
N ASP A 84 0.71 -5.76 -12.65
CA ASP A 84 1.62 -6.63 -13.38
C ASP A 84 0.98 -7.26 -14.64
N GLU A 85 1.77 -8.00 -15.41
CA GLU A 85 1.31 -8.64 -16.66
C GLU A 85 0.27 -9.75 -16.42
N GLN A 86 0.12 -10.20 -15.18
CA GLN A 86 -0.87 -11.18 -14.73
C GLN A 86 -2.11 -10.52 -14.11
N GLY A 87 -2.13 -9.18 -14.04
CA GLY A 87 -3.26 -8.43 -13.52
C GLY A 87 -3.29 -8.32 -11.99
N ARG A 88 -2.17 -8.57 -11.33
CA ARG A 88 -2.05 -8.45 -9.88
C ARG A 88 -1.60 -7.05 -9.52
N LEU A 89 -2.20 -6.51 -8.45
CA LEU A 89 -1.75 -5.28 -7.83
C LEU A 89 -0.51 -5.57 -6.97
N ILE A 90 0.58 -4.87 -7.25
CA ILE A 90 1.85 -4.98 -6.52
C ILE A 90 2.38 -3.59 -6.16
N ASP A 91 3.28 -3.56 -5.17
CA ASP A 91 3.98 -2.34 -4.72
C ASP A 91 3.07 -1.13 -4.38
N PRO A 92 2.00 -1.29 -3.57
CA PRO A 92 1.15 -0.18 -3.16
C PRO A 92 1.93 0.79 -2.26
N LYS A 93 1.85 2.09 -2.58
CA LYS A 93 2.55 3.18 -1.89
C LYS A 93 1.67 4.43 -1.84
N ILE A 94 1.74 5.17 -0.73
CA ILE A 94 1.10 6.49 -0.63
C ILE A 94 1.87 7.47 -1.52
N GLU A 95 1.18 8.02 -2.52
CA GLU A 95 1.71 9.06 -3.41
C GLU A 95 1.34 10.45 -2.87
N ILE A 96 0.09 10.65 -2.46
CA ILE A 96 -0.39 11.87 -1.80
C ILE A 96 -1.29 11.44 -0.65
N GLY A 97 -0.84 11.70 0.58
CA GLY A 97 -1.58 11.42 1.81
C GLY A 97 -2.25 12.65 2.39
N ILE A 98 -3.18 12.43 3.32
CA ILE A 98 -3.83 13.46 4.14
C ILE A 98 -3.44 13.35 5.61
N GLY A 99 -2.57 12.40 5.95
CA GLY A 99 -2.07 12.12 7.29
C GLY A 99 -2.76 10.94 7.96
N GLU A 100 -2.15 10.46 9.05
CA GLU A 100 -2.74 9.41 9.88
C GLU A 100 -4.02 9.92 10.59
N PRO A 101 -5.04 9.06 10.77
CA PRO A 101 -5.05 7.61 10.49
C PRO A 101 -5.51 7.22 9.07
N TYR A 102 -5.66 8.18 8.15
CA TYR A 102 -6.27 7.93 6.83
C TYR A 102 -5.31 7.26 5.84
N ASP A 103 -4.03 7.62 5.90
CA ASP A 103 -3.02 7.09 4.98
C ASP A 103 -2.78 5.59 5.20
N SER A 104 -2.65 5.15 6.46
CA SER A 104 -2.52 3.73 6.79
C SER A 104 -3.74 2.91 6.39
N GLU A 105 -4.94 3.44 6.61
CA GLU A 105 -6.18 2.78 6.21
C GLU A 105 -6.32 2.69 4.69
N ALA A 106 -5.97 3.75 3.95
CA ALA A 106 -5.97 3.71 2.49
C ALA A 106 -5.00 2.66 1.94
N LEU A 107 -3.80 2.58 2.52
CA LEU A 107 -2.81 1.59 2.14
C LEU A 107 -3.32 0.17 2.41
N ARG A 108 -3.94 -0.07 3.57
CA ARG A 108 -4.54 -1.36 3.93
C ARG A 108 -5.62 -1.77 2.93
N LEU A 109 -6.57 -0.87 2.64
CA LEU A 109 -7.69 -1.16 1.74
C LEU A 109 -7.23 -1.56 0.33
N VAL A 110 -6.19 -0.89 -0.19
CA VAL A 110 -5.64 -1.19 -1.51
C VAL A 110 -4.80 -2.48 -1.49
N THR A 111 -4.06 -2.73 -0.42
CA THR A 111 -3.22 -3.93 -0.27
C THR A 111 -4.05 -5.21 -0.10
N GLU A 112 -5.13 -5.15 0.68
CA GLU A 112 -6.00 -6.29 0.98
C GLU A 112 -7.10 -6.49 -0.08
N MET A 113 -7.13 -5.66 -1.12
CA MET A 113 -8.15 -5.70 -2.15
C MET A 113 -8.11 -7.01 -2.97
N PRO A 114 -9.17 -7.84 -2.95
CA PRO A 114 -9.18 -9.14 -3.62
C PRO A 114 -9.53 -9.04 -5.11
N ILE A 115 -9.32 -7.89 -5.75
CA ILE A 115 -9.73 -7.61 -7.13
C ILE A 115 -8.54 -7.79 -8.07
N MET A 116 -8.69 -8.72 -9.01
CA MET A 116 -7.78 -8.87 -10.14
C MET A 116 -8.05 -7.80 -11.20
N TRP A 117 -7.03 -7.49 -11.99
CA TRP A 117 -7.09 -6.53 -13.07
C TRP A 117 -6.94 -7.22 -14.42
N ILE A 118 -7.61 -6.70 -15.43
CA ILE A 118 -7.26 -6.90 -16.84
C ILE A 118 -5.95 -6.13 -17.05
N PRO A 119 -4.85 -6.80 -17.43
CA PRO A 119 -3.55 -6.15 -17.61
C PRO A 119 -3.60 -5.09 -18.72
N ALA A 120 -2.75 -4.07 -18.59
CA ALA A 120 -2.51 -3.17 -19.69
C ALA A 120 -1.79 -3.89 -20.84
N THR A 121 -2.05 -3.47 -22.07
CA THR A 121 -1.40 -4.04 -23.26
C THR A 121 -0.62 -2.98 -24.01
N LYS A 122 0.53 -3.38 -24.54
CA LYS A 122 1.35 -2.60 -25.46
C LYS A 122 1.91 -3.49 -26.55
N ASP A 123 1.75 -3.09 -27.81
CA ASP A 123 2.21 -3.88 -28.96
C ASP A 123 1.68 -5.33 -28.96
N GLY A 124 0.45 -5.52 -28.46
CA GLY A 124 -0.19 -6.84 -28.34
C GLY A 124 0.30 -7.72 -27.18
N GLN A 125 1.15 -7.19 -26.29
CA GLN A 125 1.66 -7.91 -25.12
C GLN A 125 1.19 -7.28 -23.82
N ASN A 126 0.94 -8.10 -22.80
CA ASN A 126 0.64 -7.61 -21.46
C ASN A 126 1.89 -6.95 -20.86
N VAL A 127 1.72 -5.78 -20.25
CA VAL A 127 2.82 -5.00 -19.68
C VAL A 127 2.50 -4.51 -18.27
N LYS A 128 3.56 -4.30 -17.47
CA LYS A 128 3.42 -3.61 -16.18
C LYS A 128 3.11 -2.15 -16.38
N VAL A 129 2.09 -1.67 -15.68
CA VAL A 129 1.66 -0.27 -15.74
C VAL A 129 1.54 0.30 -14.33
N ARG A 130 1.92 1.56 -14.16
CA ARG A 130 1.65 2.31 -12.93
C ARG A 130 0.21 2.77 -12.95
N SER A 131 -0.50 2.56 -11.85
CA SER A 131 -1.86 3.03 -11.65
C SER A 131 -2.00 3.68 -10.28
N THR A 132 -3.00 4.53 -10.11
CA THR A 132 -3.26 5.23 -8.86
C THR A 132 -4.73 5.05 -8.48
N THR A 133 -4.98 4.43 -7.33
CA THR A 133 -6.31 4.34 -6.74
C THR A 133 -6.50 5.48 -5.73
N VAL A 134 -7.62 6.18 -5.85
CA VAL A 134 -7.95 7.32 -4.98
C VAL A 134 -9.00 6.91 -3.96
N ILE A 135 -8.65 6.98 -2.67
CA ILE A 135 -9.55 6.70 -1.55
C ILE A 135 -10.03 8.03 -0.98
N SER A 136 -11.35 8.21 -0.89
CA SER A 136 -11.94 9.44 -0.35
C SER A 136 -12.43 9.22 1.08
N PHE A 137 -11.95 10.03 2.00
CA PHE A 137 -12.38 10.07 3.39
C PHE A 137 -13.15 11.35 3.67
N CYS A 138 -14.18 11.22 4.51
CA CYS A 138 -14.84 12.37 5.11
C CYS A 138 -14.07 12.75 6.38
N THR A 139 -13.49 13.94 6.43
CA THR A 139 -12.74 14.44 7.60
C THR A 139 -13.34 15.76 8.07
N LYS A 140 -13.47 16.00 9.39
CA LYS A 140 -13.76 17.35 9.89
C LYS A 140 -12.58 18.26 9.57
N ARG A 141 -12.84 19.41 8.94
CA ARG A 141 -11.82 20.43 8.70
C ARG A 141 -11.37 20.98 10.06
N ASP A 142 -10.16 20.67 10.52
CA ASP A 142 -9.59 21.36 11.68
C ASP A 142 -9.16 22.75 11.21
N HIS A 143 -9.96 23.77 11.54
CA HIS A 143 -9.62 25.16 11.27
C HIS A 143 -8.44 25.53 12.17
N GLY A 144 -7.23 25.30 11.65
CA GLY A 144 -5.96 25.35 12.36
C GLY A 144 -5.93 26.31 13.55
N THR A 145 -6.03 25.75 14.75
CA THR A 145 -5.50 26.41 15.94
C THR A 145 -4.01 26.58 15.69
N LYS A 146 -3.60 27.79 15.25
CA LYS A 146 -2.21 28.22 15.33
C LYS A 146 -1.72 27.82 16.72
N ARG A 147 -0.83 26.84 16.82
CA ARG A 147 -0.01 26.65 18.02
C ARG A 147 0.70 27.98 18.23
N ARG A 148 0.12 28.87 19.04
CA ARG A 148 0.81 30.03 19.60
C ARG A 148 2.03 29.42 20.29
N ARG A 149 3.21 29.58 19.68
CA ARG A 149 4.48 29.36 20.37
C ARG A 149 4.35 30.15 21.68
N LYS A 150 4.25 29.43 22.81
CA LYS A 150 4.29 30.07 24.11
C LYS A 150 5.60 30.85 24.16
N LYS A 151 5.46 32.13 24.50
CA LYS A 151 6.49 33.13 24.74
C LYS A 151 7.53 32.53 25.68
N ASN A 152 8.78 32.41 25.22
CA ASN A 152 9.92 32.31 26.12
C ASN A 152 10.69 33.63 26.00
N GLU A 153 10.37 34.52 26.93
CA GLU A 153 11.12 35.73 27.28
C GLU A 153 12.03 35.33 28.45
N PRO A 154 13.31 35.70 28.39
CA PRO A 154 13.89 36.45 29.50
C PRO A 154 14.13 37.92 29.13
#